data_AF-A0A336NC45-F1
#
_entry.id   AF-A0A336NC45-F1
#
_cell.length_a   1.000
_cell.length_b   1.000
_cell.length_c   1.000
_cell.angle_alpha   90.00
_cell.angle_beta   90.00
_cell.angle_gamma   90.00
#
_symmetry.space_group_name_H-M   'P 1'
#
loop_
_entity.id
_entity.type
_entity.pdbx_description
1 polymer ?
#
loop_
_entity_poly.entity_id
_entity_poly.type
_entity_poly.pdbx_seq_one_letter_code
_entity_poly.pdbx_strand_id
1 'polypeptide(L)'
;MGKATGGLSNVMPEAYGVFSFATGCGSSATGHYSTAFGAGATAKRGGAQAFGIGALAGEQASIAIGVASEAVASNTIAIGGLAKAKGVDSIAFGNKSLADGQQAIAIGYGAQAQTDLSIAIGLDARATEREGVALGSESIADVAAGAIGYDPYIKGPSQSDNFVWKSTLGAVSVGDVKTGETR
;
A
#
# COMPACT_ATOMS: atom_id res chain seq x y z
N MET A 1 18.42 18.89 27.25
CA MET A 1 17.08 18.27 27.14
C MET A 1 16.21 19.21 26.33
N GLY A 2 15.56 18.75 25.26
CA GLY A 2 14.70 19.59 24.42
C GLY A 2 13.41 20.01 25.13
N LYS A 3 12.79 21.11 24.69
CA LYS A 3 11.46 21.51 25.19
C LYS A 3 10.42 20.46 24.80
N ALA A 4 9.54 20.11 25.72
CA ALA A 4 8.39 19.25 25.42
C ALA A 4 7.55 19.88 24.30
N THR A 5 7.18 19.09 23.29
CA THR A 5 6.44 19.56 22.11
C THR A 5 4.94 19.78 22.36
N GLY A 6 4.47 19.64 23.61
CA GLY A 6 3.05 19.79 23.94
C GLY A 6 2.17 18.65 23.43
N GLY A 7 2.73 17.46 23.16
CA GLY A 7 1.95 16.26 22.84
C GLY A 7 0.96 15.91 23.96
N LEU A 8 -0.04 15.08 23.64
CA LEU A 8 -1.01 14.56 24.61
C LEU A 8 -0.26 14.21 25.91
N SER A 9 -0.64 14.84 27.02
CA SER A 9 0.13 14.79 28.26
C SER A 9 -0.43 13.78 29.26
N ASN A 10 -1.63 13.25 29.00
CA ASN A 10 -2.44 12.54 30.01
C ASN A 10 -2.97 11.16 29.58
N VAL A 11 -2.49 10.58 28.47
CA VAL A 11 -2.85 9.19 28.10
C VAL A 11 -1.59 8.32 28.21
N MET A 12 -1.56 7.41 29.18
CA MET A 12 -0.40 6.52 29.36
C MET A 12 -0.32 5.53 28.18
N PRO A 13 0.89 5.10 27.79
CA PRO A 13 1.05 3.98 26.87
C PRO A 13 0.48 2.70 27.49
N GLU A 14 -0.16 1.86 26.68
CA GLU A 14 -0.74 0.58 27.09
C GLU A 14 -0.08 -0.58 26.37
N ALA A 15 0.40 -1.58 27.11
CA ALA A 15 0.99 -2.80 26.58
C ALA A 15 0.31 -4.01 27.23
N TYR A 16 -0.80 -4.47 26.67
CA TYR A 16 -1.61 -5.57 27.23
C TYR A 16 -1.25 -6.95 26.68
N GLY A 17 -0.60 -6.99 25.51
CA GLY A 17 -0.18 -8.26 24.93
C GLY A 17 0.98 -8.89 25.70
N VAL A 18 0.96 -10.21 25.86
CA VAL A 18 2.15 -10.98 26.29
C VAL A 18 3.35 -10.61 25.40
N PHE A 19 4.47 -10.24 26.03
CA PHE A 19 5.69 -9.74 25.37
C PHE A 19 5.47 -8.53 24.44
N SER A 20 4.47 -7.70 24.71
CA SER A 20 4.25 -6.45 23.98
C SER A 20 5.11 -5.30 24.52
N PHE A 21 5.27 -4.26 23.71
CA PHE A 21 5.97 -3.04 24.07
C PHE A 21 5.22 -1.81 23.54
N ALA A 22 4.99 -0.80 24.39
CA ALA A 22 4.34 0.45 23.99
C ALA A 22 5.09 1.66 24.56
N THR A 23 5.33 2.68 23.74
CA THR A 23 5.88 3.97 24.18
C THR A 23 5.35 5.14 23.35
N GLY A 24 5.19 6.29 24.00
CA GLY A 24 4.52 7.47 23.46
C GLY A 24 3.11 7.62 24.03
N CYS A 25 2.65 8.87 24.20
CA CYS A 25 1.35 9.14 24.81
C CYS A 25 0.21 8.50 23.99
N GLY A 26 -0.66 7.74 24.67
CA GLY A 26 -1.80 7.06 24.07
C GLY A 26 -1.42 5.98 23.06
N SER A 27 -0.17 5.51 23.06
CA SER A 27 0.19 4.32 22.29
C SER A 27 -0.45 3.07 22.90
N SER A 28 -0.80 2.09 22.08
CA SER A 28 -1.47 0.88 22.53
C SER A 28 -0.97 -0.35 21.75
N ALA A 29 -0.39 -1.31 22.46
CA ALA A 29 0.06 -2.60 21.95
C ALA A 29 -0.75 -3.72 22.64
N THR A 30 -1.86 -4.12 22.03
CA THR A 30 -2.80 -5.10 22.63
C THR A 30 -2.60 -6.53 22.14
N GLY A 31 -1.86 -6.72 21.04
CA GLY A 31 -1.53 -8.02 20.49
C GLY A 31 -0.34 -8.71 21.17
N HIS A 32 -0.33 -10.04 21.24
CA HIS A 32 0.85 -10.77 21.69
C HIS A 32 2.06 -10.49 20.77
N TYR A 33 3.24 -10.28 21.35
CA TYR A 33 4.46 -9.93 20.61
C TYR A 33 4.35 -8.63 19.78
N SER A 34 3.40 -7.74 20.09
CA SER A 34 3.19 -6.50 19.35
C SER A 34 4.03 -5.33 19.88
N THR A 35 4.34 -4.38 19.01
CA THR A 35 5.11 -3.18 19.34
C THR A 35 4.39 -1.93 18.87
N ALA A 36 4.23 -0.94 19.75
CA ALA A 36 3.72 0.38 19.42
C ALA A 36 4.73 1.46 19.85
N PHE A 37 5.23 2.25 18.91
CA PHE A 37 6.22 3.29 19.16
C PHE A 37 5.77 4.62 18.53
N GLY A 38 5.41 5.60 19.37
CA GLY A 38 4.97 6.93 18.94
C GLY A 38 3.63 7.32 19.56
N ALA A 39 3.37 8.62 19.68
CA ALA A 39 2.11 9.10 20.26
C ALA A 39 0.92 8.60 19.42
N GLY A 40 -0.06 7.95 20.05
CA GLY A 40 -1.21 7.34 19.38
C GLY A 40 -0.91 6.13 18.48
N ALA A 41 0.33 5.63 18.45
CA ALA A 41 0.67 4.41 17.70
C ALA A 41 -0.12 3.21 18.24
N THR A 42 -0.73 2.40 17.38
CA THR A 42 -1.61 1.31 17.78
C THR A 42 -1.25 0.02 17.05
N ALA A 43 -0.94 -1.04 17.80
CA ALA A 43 -0.72 -2.40 17.31
C ALA A 43 -1.71 -3.37 17.95
N LYS A 44 -2.67 -3.90 17.17
CA LYS A 44 -3.90 -4.54 17.71
C LYS A 44 -3.86 -6.06 17.84
N ARG A 45 -3.09 -6.75 16.99
CA ARG A 45 -3.11 -8.23 16.89
C ARG A 45 -1.71 -8.82 17.04
N GLY A 46 -1.64 -10.16 17.09
CA GLY A 46 -0.39 -10.89 17.28
C GLY A 46 0.67 -10.49 16.26
N GLY A 47 1.86 -10.14 16.72
CA GLY A 47 3.00 -9.74 15.89
C GLY A 47 2.82 -8.42 15.12
N ALA A 48 1.78 -7.63 15.41
CA ALA A 48 1.57 -6.33 14.79
C ALA A 48 2.60 -5.30 15.26
N GLN A 49 3.15 -4.50 14.35
CA GLN A 49 4.24 -3.56 14.63
C GLN A 49 3.90 -2.16 14.10
N ALA A 50 3.70 -1.19 15.00
CA ALA A 50 3.37 0.19 14.67
C ALA A 50 4.47 1.17 15.13
N PHE A 51 5.06 1.92 14.20
CA PHE A 51 6.11 2.89 14.45
C PHE A 51 5.77 4.25 13.81
N GLY A 52 5.43 5.25 14.61
CA GLY A 52 5.11 6.60 14.14
C GLY A 52 3.92 7.20 14.87
N ILE A 53 3.78 8.52 14.82
CA ILE A 53 2.65 9.23 15.44
C ILE A 53 1.36 8.81 14.72
N GLY A 54 0.42 8.20 15.44
CA GLY A 54 -0.83 7.70 14.89
C GLY A 54 -0.70 6.53 13.90
N ALA A 55 0.46 5.84 13.86
CA ALA A 55 0.62 4.64 13.03
C ALA A 55 -0.32 3.52 13.53
N LEU A 56 -0.96 2.79 12.61
CA LEU A 56 -1.91 1.73 12.91
C LEU A 56 -1.50 0.42 12.24
N ALA A 57 -1.02 -0.54 13.03
CA ALA A 57 -0.90 -1.94 12.65
C ALA A 57 -2.11 -2.71 13.19
N GLY A 58 -3.14 -2.84 12.35
CA GLY A 58 -4.48 -3.26 12.75
C GLY A 58 -4.72 -4.76 12.86
N GLU A 59 -3.92 -5.59 12.18
CA GLU A 59 -4.19 -7.02 12.03
C GLU A 59 -2.93 -7.89 12.25
N GLN A 60 -3.07 -9.21 12.19
CA GLN A 60 -1.98 -10.13 12.50
C GLN A 60 -0.78 -9.89 11.59
N ALA A 61 0.42 -9.87 12.19
CA ALA A 61 1.70 -9.67 11.51
C ALA A 61 1.74 -8.43 10.59
N SER A 62 0.89 -7.42 10.83
CA SER A 62 0.92 -6.19 10.04
C SER A 62 1.97 -5.21 10.55
N ILE A 63 2.58 -4.46 9.63
CA ILE A 63 3.67 -3.51 9.92
C ILE A 63 3.27 -2.14 9.39
N ALA A 64 3.15 -1.15 10.28
CA ALA A 64 2.88 0.25 9.93
C ALA A 64 4.02 1.14 10.42
N ILE A 65 4.75 1.77 9.50
CA ILE A 65 5.90 2.65 9.81
C ILE A 65 5.71 4.01 9.14
N GLY A 66 5.51 5.06 9.93
CA GLY A 66 5.32 6.42 9.45
C GLY A 66 4.15 7.12 10.14
N VAL A 67 4.14 8.46 10.11
CA VAL A 67 3.05 9.27 10.68
C VAL A 67 1.74 8.92 9.99
N ALA A 68 0.74 8.50 10.76
CA ALA A 68 -0.58 8.08 10.29
C ALA A 68 -0.54 7.02 9.16
N SER A 69 0.48 6.15 9.17
CA SER A 69 0.50 4.95 8.33
C SER A 69 -0.53 3.91 8.81
N GLU A 70 -1.13 3.15 7.89
CA GLU A 70 -2.22 2.22 8.18
C GLU A 70 -1.96 0.87 7.48
N ALA A 71 -1.65 -0.17 8.26
CA ALA A 71 -1.55 -1.57 7.82
C ALA A 71 -2.69 -2.37 8.46
N VAL A 72 -3.84 -2.40 7.79
CA VAL A 72 -5.15 -2.76 8.39
C VAL A 72 -5.67 -4.15 8.01
N ALA A 73 -4.92 -4.90 7.20
CA ALA A 73 -5.19 -6.31 6.91
C ALA A 73 -4.02 -7.20 7.36
N SER A 74 -4.25 -8.52 7.40
CA SER A 74 -3.24 -9.47 7.85
C SER A 74 -2.03 -9.51 6.91
N ASN A 75 -0.83 -9.68 7.49
CA ASN A 75 0.45 -9.76 6.80
C ASN A 75 0.76 -8.54 5.90
N THR A 76 0.23 -7.37 6.23
CA THR A 76 0.43 -6.15 5.44
C THR A 76 1.65 -5.36 5.86
N ILE A 77 2.22 -4.60 4.92
CA ILE A 77 3.32 -3.67 5.19
C ILE A 77 2.95 -2.29 4.65
N ALA A 78 2.81 -1.29 5.52
CA ALA A 78 2.62 0.12 5.17
C ALA A 78 3.80 0.95 5.69
N ILE A 79 4.67 1.44 4.80
CA ILE A 79 5.86 2.23 5.15
C ILE A 79 5.81 3.58 4.44
N GLY A 80 5.75 4.67 5.21
CA GLY A 80 5.63 6.04 4.72
C GLY A 80 4.53 6.79 5.46
N GLY A 81 4.65 8.13 5.54
CA GLY A 81 3.57 8.95 6.11
C GLY A 81 2.29 8.79 5.30
N LEU A 82 1.15 8.54 5.95
CA LEU A 82 -0.15 8.31 5.30
C LEU A 82 -0.18 7.11 4.32
N ALA A 83 0.81 6.21 4.35
CA ALA A 83 0.80 4.98 3.55
C ALA A 83 -0.32 4.05 4.05
N LYS A 84 -1.03 3.37 3.13
CA LYS A 84 -2.17 2.50 3.45
C LYS A 84 -2.06 1.15 2.75
N ALA A 85 -1.85 0.09 3.52
CA ALA A 85 -1.93 -1.30 3.06
C ALA A 85 -3.20 -1.93 3.63
N LYS A 86 -4.19 -2.19 2.77
CA LYS A 86 -5.54 -2.60 3.16
C LYS A 86 -5.94 -3.99 2.66
N GLY A 87 -5.33 -4.48 1.59
CA GLY A 87 -5.54 -5.86 1.16
C GLY A 87 -4.70 -6.85 1.95
N VAL A 88 -5.16 -8.08 2.12
CA VAL A 88 -4.36 -9.14 2.77
C VAL A 88 -3.06 -9.36 1.99
N ASP A 89 -1.94 -9.56 2.69
CA ASP A 89 -0.60 -9.75 2.10
C ASP A 89 -0.13 -8.57 1.21
N SER A 90 -0.73 -7.37 1.35
CA SER A 90 -0.39 -6.20 0.53
C SER A 90 0.78 -5.37 1.07
N ILE A 91 1.45 -4.64 0.18
CA ILE A 91 2.60 -3.79 0.50
C ILE A 91 2.35 -2.39 -0.05
N ALA A 92 2.32 -1.38 0.82
CA ALA A 92 2.32 0.04 0.49
C ALA A 92 3.60 0.70 1.00
N PHE A 93 4.47 1.14 0.11
CA PHE A 93 5.76 1.75 0.42
C PHE A 93 5.89 3.13 -0.24
N GLY A 94 5.83 4.20 0.54
CA GLY A 94 5.93 5.58 0.10
C GLY A 94 4.87 6.47 0.76
N ASN A 95 5.13 7.78 0.84
CA ASN A 95 4.16 8.72 1.40
C ASN A 95 2.86 8.69 0.56
N LYS A 96 1.70 8.55 1.22
CA LYS A 96 0.37 8.41 0.57
C LYS A 96 0.24 7.23 -0.40
N SER A 97 1.14 6.25 -0.37
CA SER A 97 0.97 5.02 -1.15
C SER A 97 -0.27 4.25 -0.68
N LEU A 98 -0.94 3.55 -1.59
CA LEU A 98 -2.17 2.81 -1.34
C LEU A 98 -2.12 1.44 -2.03
N ALA A 99 -2.09 0.37 -1.23
CA ALA A 99 -2.31 -0.99 -1.70
C ALA A 99 -3.68 -1.47 -1.19
N ASP A 100 -4.72 -1.32 -2.02
CA ASP A 100 -6.12 -1.54 -1.65
C ASP A 100 -6.54 -3.01 -1.86
N GLY A 101 -6.00 -3.66 -2.90
CA GLY A 101 -6.31 -5.05 -3.26
C GLY A 101 -5.49 -6.11 -2.52
N GLN A 102 -5.99 -7.35 -2.49
CA GLN A 102 -5.26 -8.48 -1.92
C GLN A 102 -3.98 -8.75 -2.71
N GLN A 103 -2.87 -9.00 -2.00
CA GLN A 103 -1.54 -9.23 -2.58
C GLN A 103 -1.08 -8.07 -3.49
N ALA A 104 -1.66 -6.87 -3.34
CA ALA A 104 -1.31 -5.70 -4.12
C ALA A 104 -0.01 -5.06 -3.63
N ILE A 105 0.75 -4.47 -4.55
CA ILE A 105 2.04 -3.82 -4.25
C ILE A 105 2.01 -2.39 -4.79
N ALA A 106 2.08 -1.40 -3.91
CA ALA A 106 2.18 0.02 -4.26
C ALA A 106 3.50 0.60 -3.73
N ILE A 107 4.41 1.01 -4.60
CA ILE A 107 5.74 1.54 -4.23
C ILE A 107 5.97 2.89 -4.91
N GLY A 108 6.01 3.96 -4.12
CA GLY A 108 6.22 5.34 -4.60
C GLY A 108 5.38 6.36 -3.81
N TYR A 109 5.71 7.65 -3.92
CA TYR A 109 4.82 8.70 -3.43
C TYR A 109 3.50 8.62 -4.21
N GLY A 110 2.37 8.50 -3.51
CA GLY A 110 1.05 8.46 -4.14
C GLY A 110 0.75 7.26 -5.04
N ALA A 111 1.62 6.23 -5.11
CA ALA A 111 1.38 5.02 -5.90
C ALA A 111 0.12 4.28 -5.42
N GLN A 112 -0.70 3.76 -6.33
CA GLN A 112 -1.98 3.11 -6.02
C GLN A 112 -2.15 1.79 -6.76
N ALA A 113 -2.12 0.69 -6.03
CA ALA A 113 -2.51 -0.63 -6.52
C ALA A 113 -3.92 -0.94 -5.98
N GLN A 114 -4.94 -0.71 -6.80
CA GLN A 114 -6.35 -0.59 -6.37
C GLN A 114 -7.11 -1.92 -6.39
N THR A 115 -6.55 -2.96 -6.99
CA THR A 115 -7.20 -4.25 -7.22
C THR A 115 -6.31 -5.40 -6.79
N ASP A 116 -6.90 -6.59 -6.64
CA ASP A 116 -6.14 -7.78 -6.28
C ASP A 116 -5.00 -8.06 -7.27
N LEU A 117 -3.87 -8.53 -6.74
CA LEU A 117 -2.67 -8.89 -7.50
C LEU A 117 -2.05 -7.76 -8.32
N SER A 118 -2.54 -6.53 -8.18
CA SER A 118 -2.03 -5.40 -8.96
C SER A 118 -0.74 -4.82 -8.37
N ILE A 119 0.10 -4.27 -9.25
CA ILE A 119 1.40 -3.72 -8.91
C ILE A 119 1.48 -2.29 -9.47
N ALA A 120 1.72 -1.31 -8.61
CA ALA A 120 1.96 0.08 -9.00
C ALA A 120 3.31 0.54 -8.43
N ILE A 121 4.30 0.76 -9.30
CA ILE A 121 5.65 1.17 -8.89
C ILE A 121 6.03 2.46 -9.61
N GLY A 122 6.08 3.57 -8.88
CA GLY A 122 6.39 4.90 -9.39
C GLY A 122 5.67 6.03 -8.63
N LEU A 123 6.13 7.27 -8.82
CA LEU A 123 5.40 8.45 -8.36
C LEU A 123 4.01 8.46 -9.01
N ASP A 124 2.95 8.45 -8.20
CA ASP A 124 1.54 8.49 -8.65
C ASP A 124 1.15 7.40 -9.68
N ALA A 125 1.92 6.30 -9.79
CA ALA A 125 1.59 5.15 -10.61
C ALA A 125 0.28 4.52 -10.15
N ARG A 126 -0.57 4.06 -11.08
CA ARG A 126 -1.89 3.51 -10.75
C ARG A 126 -2.21 2.24 -11.52
N ALA A 127 -2.35 1.13 -10.81
CA ALA A 127 -2.88 -0.11 -11.36
C ALA A 127 -4.35 -0.27 -10.91
N THR A 128 -5.28 -0.21 -11.86
CA THR A 128 -6.73 -0.23 -11.61
C THR A 128 -7.40 -1.52 -12.04
N GLU A 129 -6.65 -2.45 -12.63
CA GLU A 129 -7.14 -3.74 -13.10
C GLU A 129 -6.48 -4.90 -12.36
N ARG A 130 -7.22 -5.98 -12.14
CA ARG A 130 -6.69 -7.19 -11.48
C ARG A 130 -5.46 -7.68 -12.25
N GLU A 131 -4.39 -8.05 -11.53
CA GLU A 131 -3.10 -8.47 -12.10
C GLU A 131 -2.41 -7.42 -12.98
N GLY A 132 -2.91 -6.18 -13.03
CA GLY A 132 -2.30 -5.08 -13.78
C GLY A 132 -1.00 -4.60 -13.14
N VAL A 133 -0.02 -4.23 -13.96
CA VAL A 133 1.29 -3.71 -13.53
C VAL A 133 1.50 -2.32 -14.13
N ALA A 134 1.43 -1.27 -13.31
CA ALA A 134 1.86 0.07 -13.67
C ALA A 134 3.30 0.30 -13.20
N LEU A 135 4.23 0.53 -14.13
CA LEU A 135 5.66 0.66 -13.86
C LEU A 135 6.22 1.96 -14.43
N GLY A 136 6.44 2.94 -13.56
CA GLY A 136 6.96 4.26 -13.89
C GLY A 136 6.15 5.37 -13.22
N SER A 137 6.73 6.57 -13.15
CA SER A 137 6.00 7.77 -12.75
C SER A 137 4.75 7.91 -13.62
N GLU A 138 3.60 8.14 -12.99
CA GLU A 138 2.31 8.43 -13.62
C GLU A 138 1.78 7.32 -14.53
N SER A 139 2.41 6.13 -14.51
CA SER A 139 1.97 5.01 -15.34
C SER A 139 0.61 4.48 -14.91
N ILE A 140 -0.25 4.10 -15.87
CA ILE A 140 -1.59 3.59 -15.61
C ILE A 140 -1.76 2.21 -16.25
N ALA A 141 -2.09 1.20 -15.44
CA ALA A 141 -2.53 -0.12 -15.91
C ALA A 141 -4.04 -0.27 -15.71
N ASP A 142 -4.80 0.08 -16.75
CA ASP A 142 -6.27 0.11 -16.76
C ASP A 142 -6.90 -0.82 -17.83
N VAL A 143 -6.13 -1.77 -18.35
CA VAL A 143 -6.59 -2.74 -19.35
C VAL A 143 -6.75 -4.12 -18.71
N ALA A 144 -8.00 -4.60 -18.66
CA ALA A 144 -8.37 -5.88 -18.09
C ALA A 144 -7.87 -7.07 -18.93
N ALA A 145 -7.79 -8.25 -18.29
CA ALA A 145 -7.58 -9.51 -18.97
C ALA A 145 -8.67 -9.76 -20.04
N GLY A 146 -8.30 -10.38 -21.16
CA GLY A 146 -9.21 -10.66 -22.27
C GLY A 146 -9.42 -9.50 -23.23
N ALA A 147 -8.84 -8.32 -22.96
CA ALA A 147 -8.83 -7.21 -23.88
C ALA A 147 -8.01 -7.54 -25.14
N ILE A 148 -8.48 -7.03 -26.27
CA ILE A 148 -7.74 -7.10 -27.53
C ILE A 148 -6.65 -6.02 -27.53
N GLY A 149 -5.44 -6.43 -27.85
CA GLY A 149 -4.23 -5.61 -27.87
C GLY A 149 -4.22 -4.60 -29.01
N TYR A 150 -3.39 -3.58 -28.85
CA TYR A 150 -3.25 -2.51 -29.82
C TYR A 150 -2.30 -2.92 -30.95
N ASP A 151 -2.80 -2.90 -32.18
CA ASP A 151 -2.03 -3.11 -33.40
C ASP A 151 -1.52 -1.75 -33.93
N PRO A 152 -0.20 -1.52 -33.96
CA PRO A 152 0.38 -0.26 -34.42
C PRO A 152 0.25 -0.02 -35.92
N TYR A 153 0.01 -1.05 -36.74
CA TYR A 153 -0.16 -0.90 -38.19
C TYR A 153 -1.49 -0.25 -38.52
N ILE A 154 -2.58 -0.74 -37.91
CA ILE A 154 -3.93 -0.19 -38.08
C ILE A 154 -4.27 0.90 -37.06
N LYS A 155 -3.38 1.16 -36.11
CA LYS A 155 -3.52 2.17 -35.03
C LYS A 155 -4.82 2.00 -34.23
N GLY A 156 -5.09 0.77 -33.81
CA GLY A 156 -6.32 0.44 -33.09
C GLY A 156 -6.29 -0.98 -32.51
N PRO A 157 -7.41 -1.47 -31.98
CA PRO A 157 -7.52 -2.86 -31.53
C PRO A 157 -7.25 -3.82 -32.70
N SER A 158 -6.47 -4.86 -32.45
CA SER A 158 -6.22 -5.93 -33.42
C SER A 158 -7.52 -6.58 -33.93
N GLN A 159 -7.49 -7.05 -35.17
CA GLN A 159 -8.59 -7.83 -35.76
C GLN A 159 -8.47 -9.33 -35.50
N SER A 160 -7.37 -9.77 -34.86
CA SER A 160 -7.13 -11.15 -34.47
C SER A 160 -7.30 -11.31 -32.97
N ASP A 161 -7.89 -12.42 -32.54
CA ASP A 161 -8.14 -12.77 -31.13
C ASP A 161 -7.22 -13.90 -30.63
N ASN A 162 -6.18 -14.23 -31.39
CA ASN A 162 -5.18 -15.22 -30.98
C ASN A 162 -4.34 -14.71 -29.78
N PHE A 163 -3.53 -15.60 -29.21
CA PHE A 163 -2.75 -15.32 -28.00
C PHE A 163 -1.73 -14.16 -28.13
N VAL A 164 -1.40 -13.71 -29.35
CA VAL A 164 -0.54 -12.53 -29.56
C VAL A 164 -1.29 -11.25 -29.21
N TRP A 165 -2.60 -11.24 -29.49
CA TRP A 165 -3.42 -10.04 -29.41
C TRP A 165 -4.40 -10.07 -28.26
N LYS A 166 -4.85 -11.22 -27.77
CA LYS A 166 -5.80 -11.29 -26.66
C LYS A 166 -5.09 -11.68 -25.38
N SER A 167 -5.03 -10.74 -24.43
CA SER A 167 -4.42 -11.00 -23.12
C SER A 167 -5.20 -12.04 -22.32
N THR A 168 -4.51 -12.80 -21.48
CA THR A 168 -5.13 -13.70 -20.50
C THR A 168 -4.96 -13.22 -19.05
N LEU A 169 -4.14 -12.19 -18.84
CA LEU A 169 -3.84 -11.55 -17.55
C LEU A 169 -3.88 -10.02 -17.72
N GLY A 170 -3.80 -9.28 -16.61
CA GLY A 170 -3.76 -7.82 -16.60
C GLY A 170 -2.58 -7.24 -17.38
N ALA A 171 -2.74 -6.00 -17.86
CA ALA A 171 -1.71 -5.34 -18.68
C ALA A 171 -0.51 -4.86 -17.85
N VAL A 172 0.67 -4.85 -18.50
CA VAL A 172 1.83 -4.08 -18.05
C VAL A 172 1.82 -2.74 -18.76
N SER A 173 1.90 -1.65 -18.00
CA SER A 173 1.97 -0.28 -18.51
C SER A 173 3.23 0.42 -18.02
N VAL A 174 3.86 1.16 -18.93
CA VAL A 174 5.04 2.01 -18.67
C VAL A 174 4.77 3.46 -19.07
N GLY A 175 3.55 3.95 -18.84
CA GLY A 175 3.17 5.32 -19.10
C GLY A 175 1.66 5.53 -18.97
N ASP A 176 1.18 6.67 -19.45
CA ASP A 176 -0.24 6.99 -19.56
C ASP A 176 -0.54 7.52 -20.96
N VAL A 177 -1.22 6.68 -21.74
CA VAL A 177 -1.61 6.99 -23.12
C VAL A 177 -2.62 8.14 -23.18
N LYS A 178 -3.44 8.33 -22.14
CA LYS A 178 -4.48 9.37 -22.11
C LYS A 178 -3.87 10.77 -21.95
N THR A 179 -2.73 10.87 -21.27
CA THR A 179 -1.99 12.12 -21.08
C THR A 179 -0.81 12.29 -22.04
N GLY A 180 -0.47 11.25 -22.80
CA GLY A 180 0.61 11.27 -23.79
C GLY A 180 1.99 10.96 -23.22
N GLU A 181 2.05 10.46 -21.99
CA GLU A 181 3.30 10.07 -21.33
C GLU A 181 3.67 8.63 -21.72
N THR A 182 4.78 8.48 -22.44
CA THR A 182 5.25 7.18 -22.93
C THR A 182 6.73 6.97 -22.58
N ARG A 183 7.18 5.72 -22.46
CA ARG A 183 8.56 5.32 -22.11
C ARG A 183 9.12 4.36 -23.14
#